data_AF-A0A3E2C8M6-F1
#
_entry.id   AF-A0A3E2C8M6-F1
#
_cell.length_a   1.000
_cell.length_b   1.000
_cell.length_c   1.000
_cell.angle_alpha   90.00
_cell.angle_beta   90.00
_cell.angle_gamma   90.00
#
_symmetry.space_group_name_H-M   'P 1'
#
loop_
_entity.id
_entity.type
_entity.pdbx_description
1 polymer ?
#
loop_
_entity_poly.entity_id
_entity_poly.type
_entity_poly.pdbx_seq_one_letter_code
_entity_poly.pdbx_strand_id
1 'polypeptide(L)'
;SDGMKFEVLPAFPQTSLGGSVSYKYPDTNMGGNWRTTDPKSEQKAMKEKNSSSNGLLCATCKHIRTIRDDSYSSYHLSGILIDSFVYVAMEGWHFTDGDSNSSSQPRSYEQALLDYYNHIPCNEILAPSLSAPGSG
;
A
#
# COMPACT_ATOMS: atom_id res chain seq x y z
N SER A 1 23.78 -5.05 20.15
CA SER A 1 23.06 -4.76 18.90
C SER A 1 21.95 -5.79 18.78
N ASP A 2 20.73 -5.37 18.47
CA ASP A 2 19.50 -6.19 18.48
C ASP A 2 19.15 -6.81 17.12
N GLY A 3 19.98 -6.58 16.09
CA GLY A 3 19.77 -7.10 14.73
C GLY A 3 18.96 -6.16 13.83
N MET A 4 18.56 -4.98 14.30
CA MET A 4 17.86 -3.98 13.50
C MET A 4 18.77 -3.44 12.38
N LYS A 5 18.19 -3.28 11.19
CA LYS A 5 18.84 -2.68 10.01
C LYS A 5 18.11 -1.40 9.63
N PHE A 6 18.87 -0.39 9.23
CA PHE A 6 18.35 0.89 8.75
C PHE A 6 18.70 1.06 7.28
N GLU A 7 17.71 1.39 6.48
CA GLU A 7 17.90 1.86 5.12
C GLU A 7 17.87 3.39 5.14
N VAL A 8 18.94 4.02 4.66
CA VAL A 8 19.07 5.48 4.62
C VAL A 8 19.20 5.90 3.17
N LEU A 9 18.30 6.78 2.74
CA LEU A 9 18.26 7.29 1.37
C LEU A 9 18.49 8.81 1.38
N PRO A 10 19.45 9.34 0.60
CA PRO A 10 19.56 10.78 0.40
C PRO A 10 18.37 11.27 -0.42
N ALA A 11 17.72 12.33 0.04
CA ALA A 11 16.57 12.92 -0.61
C ALA A 11 16.59 14.44 -0.53
N PHE A 12 16.16 15.11 -1.59
CA PHE A 12 16.15 16.57 -1.70
C PHE A 12 14.70 17.07 -1.82
N PRO A 13 14.26 18.02 -0.98
CA PRO A 13 12.91 18.54 -1.06
C PRO A 13 12.70 19.34 -2.35
N GLN A 14 11.52 19.18 -2.96
CA GLN A 14 11.03 19.96 -4.09
C GLN A 14 9.67 20.56 -3.72
N THR A 15 9.60 21.88 -3.71
CA THR A 15 8.36 22.61 -3.41
C THR A 15 7.71 23.06 -4.71
N SER A 16 6.47 22.66 -4.94
CA SER A 16 5.67 23.12 -6.07
C SER A 16 5.18 24.55 -5.86
N LEU A 17 4.77 25.24 -6.94
CA LEU A 17 4.15 26.57 -6.88
C LEU A 17 2.95 26.65 -5.92
N GLY A 18 2.21 25.54 -5.75
CA GLY A 18 1.08 25.43 -4.82
C GLY A 18 1.45 25.04 -3.37
N GLY A 19 2.74 25.00 -3.03
CA GLY A 19 3.21 24.72 -1.66
C GLY A 19 3.28 23.23 -1.27
N SER A 20 2.92 22.30 -2.17
CA SER A 20 3.15 20.87 -1.93
C SER A 20 4.65 20.54 -1.94
N VAL A 21 5.08 19.71 -0.99
CA VAL A 21 6.48 19.30 -0.85
C VAL A 21 6.60 17.84 -1.23
N SER A 22 7.38 17.56 -2.27
CA SER A 22 7.81 16.21 -2.65
C SER A 22 9.33 16.09 -2.45
N TYR A 23 9.87 14.90 -2.66
CA TYR A 23 11.28 14.61 -2.46
C TYR A 23 11.85 13.91 -3.68
N LYS A 24 12.99 14.38 -4.16
CA LYS A 24 13.74 13.76 -5.25
C LYS A 24 14.86 12.90 -4.67
N TYR A 25 15.00 11.67 -5.14
CA TYR A 25 15.99 10.70 -4.66
C TYR A 25 16.67 9.98 -5.83
N PRO A 26 17.94 9.55 -5.64
CA PRO A 26 18.64 8.76 -6.65
C PRO A 26 18.15 7.30 -6.63
N ASP A 27 17.84 6.79 -7.80
CA ASP A 27 17.49 5.39 -8.06
C ASP A 27 18.55 4.78 -8.97
N THR A 28 19.20 3.70 -8.55
CA THR A 28 20.27 3.04 -9.33
C THR A 28 19.74 2.08 -10.40
N ASN A 29 18.43 1.80 -10.42
CA ASN A 29 17.84 0.91 -11.40
C ASN A 29 17.92 1.48 -12.83
N MET A 30 18.03 0.58 -13.82
CA MET A 30 18.06 0.91 -15.25
C MET A 30 19.12 1.96 -15.65
N GLY A 31 20.33 1.87 -15.09
CA GLY A 31 21.43 2.77 -15.43
C GLY A 31 21.44 4.10 -14.65
N GLY A 32 20.56 4.25 -13.67
CA GLY A 32 20.54 5.40 -12.77
C GLY A 32 19.57 6.48 -13.23
N ASN A 33 18.66 6.88 -12.34
CA ASN A 33 17.68 7.92 -12.58
C ASN A 33 17.42 8.71 -11.30
N TRP A 34 16.82 9.89 -11.44
CA TRP A 34 16.23 10.57 -10.31
C TRP A 34 14.72 10.36 -10.30
N ARG A 35 14.19 9.89 -9.17
CA ARG A 35 12.75 9.72 -8.97
C ARG A 35 12.21 10.69 -7.92
N THR A 36 10.90 10.86 -7.91
CA THR A 36 10.19 11.69 -6.93
C THR A 36 9.29 10.80 -6.07
N THR A 37 9.11 11.16 -4.80
CA THR A 37 8.17 10.54 -3.85
C THR A 37 7.60 11.60 -2.91
N ASP A 38 6.40 11.35 -2.37
CA ASP A 38 5.84 12.14 -1.27
C ASP A 38 5.46 11.20 -0.11
N PRO A 39 6.45 10.81 0.72
CA PRO A 39 6.21 9.85 1.80
C PRO A 39 5.28 10.41 2.87
N LYS A 40 5.08 11.73 2.95
CA LYS A 40 4.17 12.34 3.92
C LYS A 40 2.72 12.16 3.49
N SER A 41 2.43 12.38 2.21
CA SER A 41 1.10 12.12 1.65
C SER A 41 0.75 10.64 1.71
N GLU A 42 1.70 9.75 1.44
CA GLU A 42 1.53 8.29 1.60
C GLU A 42 1.18 7.91 3.05
N GLN A 43 1.96 8.39 4.03
CA GLN A 43 1.69 8.14 5.45
C GLN A 43 0.34 8.69 5.89
N LYS A 44 -0.03 9.89 5.42
CA LYS A 44 -1.31 10.51 5.74
C LYS A 44 -2.48 9.69 5.20
N ALA A 45 -2.44 9.31 3.92
CA ALA A 45 -3.48 8.51 3.29
C ALA A 45 -3.66 7.16 3.99
N MET A 46 -2.56 6.44 4.28
CA MET A 46 -2.60 5.18 5.01
C MET A 46 -3.20 5.34 6.42
N LYS A 47 -2.81 6.40 7.14
CA LYS A 47 -3.31 6.67 8.49
C LYS A 47 -4.81 6.98 8.49
N GLU A 48 -5.27 7.82 7.56
CA GLU A 48 -6.68 8.20 7.44
C GLU A 48 -7.54 6.98 7.11
N LYS A 49 -7.15 6.19 6.10
CA LYS A 49 -7.89 4.98 5.71
C LYS A 49 -7.84 3.90 6.79
N ASN A 50 -6.73 3.75 7.51
CA ASN A 50 -6.64 2.82 8.62
C ASN A 50 -7.55 3.23 9.78
N SER A 51 -7.65 4.54 10.05
CA SER A 51 -8.56 5.06 11.07
C SER A 51 -10.03 4.85 10.68
N SER A 52 -10.39 5.12 9.42
CA SER A 52 -11.76 4.91 8.92
C SER A 52 -12.15 3.44 8.79
N SER A 53 -11.16 2.54 8.69
CA SER A 53 -11.38 1.09 8.61
C SER A 53 -11.21 0.37 9.95
N ASN A 54 -11.15 1.12 11.05
CA ASN A 54 -10.99 0.59 12.41
C ASN A 54 -9.77 -0.34 12.55
N GLY A 55 -8.66 0.00 11.89
CA GLY A 55 -7.42 -0.78 11.95
C GLY A 55 -7.31 -1.91 10.93
N LEU A 56 -8.36 -2.20 10.16
CA LEU A 56 -8.37 -3.31 9.21
C LEU A 56 -7.28 -3.16 8.15
N LEU A 57 -7.08 -1.97 7.59
CA LEU A 57 -6.06 -1.73 6.54
C LEU A 57 -4.67 -2.20 6.99
N CYS A 58 -4.17 -1.69 8.12
CA CYS A 58 -2.84 -2.05 8.61
C CYS A 58 -2.76 -3.52 9.01
N ALA A 59 -3.83 -4.10 9.56
CA ALA A 59 -3.87 -5.52 9.91
C ALA A 59 -3.70 -6.40 8.66
N THR A 60 -4.49 -6.15 7.61
CA THR A 60 -4.41 -6.89 6.35
C THR A 60 -3.05 -6.74 5.68
N CYS A 61 -2.53 -5.51 5.59
CA CYS A 61 -1.20 -5.24 5.04
C CYS A 61 -0.09 -6.01 5.75
N LYS A 62 -0.12 -6.08 7.09
CA LYS A 62 0.86 -6.85 7.88
C LYS A 62 0.68 -8.35 7.69
N HIS A 63 -0.56 -8.82 7.65
CA HIS A 63 -0.88 -10.23 7.45
C HIS A 63 -0.34 -10.76 6.12
N ILE A 64 -0.61 -10.05 5.01
CA ILE A 64 -0.13 -10.45 3.68
C ILE A 64 1.41 -10.42 3.61
N ARG A 65 2.06 -9.42 4.22
CA ARG A 65 3.54 -9.40 4.30
C ARG A 65 4.10 -10.58 5.07
N THR A 66 3.47 -10.94 6.18
CA THR A 66 3.87 -12.09 6.99
C THR A 66 3.76 -13.38 6.17
N ILE A 67 2.64 -13.58 5.46
CA ILE A 67 2.48 -14.72 4.55
C ILE A 67 3.56 -14.74 3.46
N ARG A 68 3.85 -13.58 2.85
CA ARG A 68 4.93 -13.46 1.86
C ARG A 68 6.28 -13.87 2.45
N ASP A 69 6.63 -13.32 3.62
CA ASP A 69 7.94 -13.53 4.24
C ASP A 69 8.11 -14.97 4.75
N ASP A 70 7.05 -15.60 5.23
CA ASP A 70 7.09 -16.96 5.79
C ASP A 70 6.96 -18.04 4.72
N SER A 71 6.13 -17.81 3.70
CA SER A 71 5.72 -18.86 2.73
C SER A 71 6.19 -18.60 1.29
N TYR A 72 6.54 -17.35 0.95
CA TYR A 72 6.91 -16.95 -0.41
C TYR A 72 8.17 -16.06 -0.43
N SER A 73 9.10 -16.32 0.49
CA SER A 73 10.31 -15.48 0.67
C SER A 73 11.21 -15.39 -0.56
N SER A 74 11.10 -16.33 -1.51
CA SER A 74 11.80 -16.30 -2.79
C SER A 74 11.18 -15.32 -3.81
N TYR A 75 9.96 -14.83 -3.59
CA TYR A 75 9.27 -13.94 -4.52
C TYR A 75 9.59 -12.48 -4.19
N HIS A 76 10.03 -11.73 -5.22
CA HIS A 76 10.33 -10.30 -5.10
C HIS A 76 9.07 -9.43 -5.20
N LEU A 77 8.22 -9.49 -4.17
CA LEU A 77 7.02 -8.65 -4.05
C LEU A 77 7.25 -7.52 -3.03
N SER A 78 7.26 -6.27 -3.51
CA SER A 78 7.55 -5.11 -2.65
C SER A 78 6.44 -4.87 -1.62
N GLY A 79 6.83 -4.41 -0.43
CA GLY A 79 5.86 -4.12 0.63
C GLY A 79 4.91 -2.97 0.28
N ILE A 80 5.36 -2.00 -0.50
CA ILE A 80 4.52 -0.89 -0.98
C ILE A 80 3.47 -1.37 -1.98
N LEU A 81 3.78 -2.36 -2.82
CA LEU A 81 2.81 -2.93 -3.76
C LEU A 81 1.66 -3.63 -3.00
N ILE A 82 1.99 -4.37 -1.94
CA ILE A 82 0.99 -4.97 -1.04
C ILE A 82 0.11 -3.88 -0.42
N ASP A 83 0.72 -2.82 0.11
CA ASP A 83 -0.04 -1.73 0.74
C ASP A 83 -0.96 -1.02 -0.23
N SER A 84 -0.47 -0.66 -1.42
CA SER A 84 -1.26 -0.04 -2.46
C SER A 84 -2.42 -0.94 -2.88
N PHE A 85 -2.17 -2.24 -3.02
CA PHE A 85 -3.21 -3.20 -3.38
C PHE A 85 -4.31 -3.23 -2.33
N VAL A 86 -3.96 -3.47 -1.06
CA VAL A 86 -4.95 -3.53 0.02
C VAL A 86 -5.67 -2.19 0.18
N TYR A 87 -4.95 -1.07 0.08
CA TYR A 87 -5.51 0.27 0.16
C TYR A 87 -6.64 0.47 -0.85
N VAL A 88 -6.55 -0.07 -2.05
CA VAL A 88 -7.64 0.02 -3.03
C VAL A 88 -8.66 -1.11 -2.86
N ALA A 89 -8.19 -2.36 -2.83
CA ALA A 89 -9.00 -3.57 -2.84
C ALA A 89 -9.96 -3.71 -1.65
N MET A 90 -9.58 -3.18 -0.49
CA MET A 90 -10.43 -3.28 0.71
C MET A 90 -11.66 -2.37 0.67
N GLU A 91 -11.74 -1.44 -0.29
CA GLU A 91 -12.87 -0.51 -0.45
C GLU A 91 -13.25 0.18 0.88
N GLY A 92 -14.48 -0.08 1.39
CA GLY A 92 -15.03 0.44 2.64
C GLY A 92 -15.14 -0.59 3.77
N TRP A 93 -14.49 -1.75 3.63
CA TRP A 93 -14.44 -2.75 4.70
C TRP A 93 -13.74 -2.18 5.94
N HIS A 94 -14.22 -2.58 7.11
CA HIS A 94 -13.72 -2.16 8.41
C HIS A 94 -13.98 -3.23 9.47
N PHE A 95 -13.20 -3.25 10.55
CA PHE A 95 -13.52 -4.09 11.71
C PHE A 95 -14.77 -3.56 12.41
N THR A 96 -15.63 -4.48 12.85
CA THR A 96 -16.86 -4.14 13.57
C THR A 96 -16.56 -3.72 15.01
N ASP A 97 -17.29 -2.72 15.50
CA ASP A 97 -17.14 -2.21 16.88
C ASP A 97 -17.89 -3.05 17.94
N GLY A 98 -18.31 -4.28 17.60
CA GLY A 98 -19.02 -5.19 18.51
C GLY A 98 -20.51 -4.89 18.73
N ASP A 99 -20.93 -3.63 18.61
CA ASP A 99 -22.31 -3.18 18.91
C ASP A 99 -23.23 -3.04 17.67
N SER A 100 -22.71 -3.36 16.49
CA SER A 100 -23.44 -3.22 15.23
C SER A 100 -24.32 -4.43 14.96
N ASN A 101 -25.60 -4.20 14.62
CA ASN A 101 -26.46 -5.19 13.96
C ASN A 101 -25.80 -5.59 12.63
N SER A 102 -24.92 -6.58 12.66
CA SER A 102 -24.17 -7.07 11.51
C SER A 102 -25.17 -7.62 10.49
N SER A 103 -25.46 -6.84 9.46
CA SER A 103 -26.15 -7.38 8.29
C SER A 103 -25.21 -8.36 7.62
N SER A 104 -25.69 -9.58 7.39
CA SER A 104 -24.92 -10.61 6.69
C SER A 104 -24.52 -10.06 5.33
N GLN A 105 -23.23 -9.77 5.15
CA GLN A 105 -22.72 -9.37 3.86
C GLN A 105 -22.76 -10.59 2.93
N PRO A 106 -23.18 -10.44 1.66
CA PRO A 106 -23.26 -11.55 0.72
C PRO A 106 -21.90 -12.16 0.37
N ARG A 107 -20.81 -11.47 0.72
CA ARG A 107 -19.42 -11.81 0.39
C ARG A 107 -18.53 -11.59 1.60
N SER A 108 -17.50 -12.41 1.78
CA SER A 108 -16.50 -12.20 2.83
C SER A 108 -15.49 -11.11 2.44
N TYR A 109 -14.71 -10.66 3.43
CA TYR A 109 -13.64 -9.70 3.20
C TYR A 109 -12.55 -10.27 2.28
N GLU A 110 -12.15 -11.53 2.48
CA GLU A 110 -11.15 -12.21 1.66
C GLU A 110 -11.62 -12.33 0.21
N GLN A 111 -12.92 -12.59 0.02
CA GLN A 111 -13.53 -12.64 -1.30
C GLN A 111 -13.50 -11.27 -1.98
N ALA A 112 -13.57 -10.15 -1.24
CA ALA A 112 -13.31 -8.81 -1.78
C ALA A 112 -11.94 -8.63 -2.38
N LEU A 113 -10.93 -9.04 -1.64
CA LEU A 113 -9.56 -8.90 -2.09
C LEU A 113 -9.32 -9.77 -3.32
N LEU A 114 -9.86 -11.00 -3.32
CA LEU A 114 -9.77 -11.92 -4.44
C LEU A 114 -10.51 -11.43 -5.68
N ASP A 115 -11.74 -10.94 -5.53
CA ASP A 115 -12.55 -10.41 -6.63
C ASP A 115 -11.86 -9.18 -7.25
N TYR A 116 -11.36 -8.26 -6.42
CA TYR A 116 -10.60 -7.12 -6.90
C TYR A 116 -9.36 -7.56 -7.67
N TYR A 117 -8.59 -8.52 -7.14
CA TYR A 117 -7.42 -9.07 -7.82
C TYR A 117 -7.76 -9.68 -9.18
N ASN A 118 -8.83 -10.48 -9.26
CA ASN A 118 -9.26 -11.12 -10.51
C ASN A 118 -9.82 -10.11 -11.54
N HIS A 119 -10.31 -8.95 -11.07
CA HIS A 119 -10.75 -7.86 -11.93
C HIS A 119 -9.61 -6.97 -12.44
N ILE A 120 -8.39 -7.10 -11.90
CA ILE A 120 -7.23 -6.44 -12.47
C ILE A 120 -7.01 -7.06 -13.86
N PRO A 121 -7.04 -6.27 -14.94
CA PRO A 121 -6.84 -6.80 -16.28
C PRO A 121 -5.42 -7.36 -16.41
N CYS A 122 -5.27 -8.67 -16.26
CA CYS A 122 -4.06 -9.40 -16.61
C CYS A 122 -4.02 -9.65 -18.12
N ASN A 123 -4.08 -8.60 -18.93
CA ASN A 123 -3.65 -8.71 -20.32
C ASN A 123 -2.20 -8.23 -20.38
N GLU A 124 -1.30 -9.04 -20.94
CA GLU A 124 0.15 -8.79 -21.10
C GLU A 124 0.51 -7.45 -21.76
N ILE A 125 -0.48 -6.69 -22.24
CA ILE A 125 -0.37 -5.40 -22.92
C ILE A 125 -0.56 -4.21 -21.96
N LEU A 126 -1.29 -4.36 -20.85
CA LEU A 126 -1.63 -3.28 -19.92
C LEU A 126 -1.29 -3.65 -18.48
N ALA A 127 -0.33 -2.93 -17.90
CA ALA A 127 -0.02 -3.06 -16.48
C ALA A 127 -1.23 -2.64 -15.62
N PRO A 128 -1.46 -3.29 -14.46
CA PRO A 128 -2.42 -2.83 -13.47
C PRO A 128 -2.18 -1.36 -13.12
N SER A 129 -3.19 -0.51 -13.25
CA SER A 129 -3.10 0.89 -12.81
C SER A 129 -3.24 0.96 -11.29
N LEU A 130 -2.16 0.70 -10.58
CA LEU A 130 -2.09 0.81 -9.13
C LEU A 130 -1.14 1.95 -8.73
N SER A 131 -1.68 2.91 -8.00
CA SER A 131 -0.93 4.06 -7.48
C SER A 131 -0.61 3.88 -6.00
N ALA A 132 0.46 4.51 -5.54
CA ALA A 132 0.74 4.56 -4.10
C ALA A 132 -0.37 5.33 -3.37
N PRO A 133 -0.69 4.99 -2.11
CA PRO A 133 -1.64 5.74 -1.31
C PRO A 133 -1.27 7.22 -1.31
N GLY A 134 -2.21 8.12 -1.60
CA GLY A 134 -1.97 9.56 -1.57
C GLY A 134 -1.13 10.12 -2.73
N SER A 135 -0.75 9.33 -3.74
CA SER A 135 0.02 9.80 -4.90
C SER A 135 -0.84 10.36 -6.05
N GLY A 136 -2.02 10.91 -5.71
CA GLY A 136 -2.99 11.48 -6.66
C GLY A 136 -2.78 12.96 -6.95
#